data_AF-R4Z106-F1
#
_entry.id   AF-R4Z106-F1
#
_cell.length_a   1.000
_cell.length_b   1.000
_cell.length_c   1.000
_cell.angle_alpha   90.00
_cell.angle_beta   90.00
_cell.angle_gamma   90.00
#
_symmetry.space_group_name_H-M   'P 1'
#
loop_
_entity.id
_entity.type
_entity.pdbx_description
1 polymer ?
#
loop_
_entity_poly.entity_id
_entity_poly.type
_entity_poly.pdbx_seq_one_letter_code
_entity_poly.pdbx_strand_id
1 'polypeptide(L)'
;MRADTQLLDDVLAASAAIESHLTRGTLADGLVFDAVRVRLSEIGEAVKDIDPTLLANEPDIPWIDVARMRDHLAHRYFDTDHAIVSATVEYDLPPLIAAVQRLKTSGQN
;
A
#
# COMPACT_ATOMS: atom_id res chain seq x y z
N MET A 1 -18.31 6.85 -7.90
CA MET A 1 -17.81 6.01 -6.80
C MET A 1 -17.21 4.77 -7.44
N ARG A 2 -15.95 4.45 -7.16
CA ARG A 2 -15.31 3.23 -7.67
C ARG A 2 -15.87 2.02 -6.90
N ALA A 3 -15.93 0.86 -7.53
CA ALA A 3 -16.29 -0.38 -6.86
C ALA A 3 -15.11 -0.89 -6.03
N ASP A 4 -15.38 -1.60 -4.94
CA ASP A 4 -14.34 -2.17 -4.07
C ASP A 4 -13.36 -3.06 -4.84
N THR A 5 -13.85 -3.82 -5.82
CA THR A 5 -12.99 -4.65 -6.68
C THR A 5 -11.96 -3.84 -7.45
N GLN A 6 -12.34 -2.67 -7.97
CA GLN A 6 -11.42 -1.75 -8.65
C GLN A 6 -10.41 -1.12 -7.66
N LEU A 7 -10.84 -0.83 -6.43
CA LEU A 7 -9.95 -0.29 -5.40
C LEU A 7 -8.92 -1.34 -4.94
N LEU A 8 -9.34 -2.60 -4.79
CA LEU A 8 -8.43 -3.73 -4.52
C LEU A 8 -7.44 -3.93 -5.69
N ASP A 9 -7.90 -3.78 -6.93
CA ASP A 9 -7.02 -3.79 -8.11
C ASP A 9 -5.99 -2.65 -8.08
N ASP A 10 -6.40 -1.45 -7.71
CA ASP A 10 -5.52 -0.30 -7.60
C ASP A 10 -4.43 -0.53 -6.54
N VAL A 11 -4.76 -1.14 -5.40
CA VAL A 11 -3.77 -1.53 -4.38
C VAL A 11 -2.75 -2.52 -4.93
N LEU A 12 -3.19 -3.55 -5.65
CA LEU A 12 -2.28 -4.55 -6.26
C LEU A 12 -1.42 -3.93 -7.36
N ALA A 13 -1.98 -3.05 -8.19
CA ALA A 13 -1.24 -2.37 -9.24
C ALA A 13 -0.16 -1.44 -8.68
N ALA A 14 -0.48 -0.68 -7.64
CA ALA A 14 0.50 0.17 -6.95
C ALA A 14 1.60 -0.67 -6.28
N SER A 15 1.24 -1.80 -5.67
CA SER A 15 2.21 -2.74 -5.06
C SER A 15 3.16 -3.33 -6.09
N ALA A 16 2.65 -3.77 -7.25
CA ALA A 16 3.49 -4.27 -8.34
C ALA A 16 4.40 -3.17 -8.94
N ALA A 17 3.94 -1.92 -8.96
CA ALA A 17 4.76 -0.78 -9.36
C ALA A 17 5.92 -0.54 -8.39
N ILE A 18 5.70 -0.69 -7.07
CA ILE A 18 6.77 -0.63 -6.05
C ILE A 18 7.83 -1.68 -6.34
N GLU A 19 7.43 -2.95 -6.52
CA GLU A 19 8.36 -4.03 -6.84
C GLU A 19 9.16 -3.73 -8.11
N SER A 20 8.49 -3.25 -9.16
CA SER A 20 9.14 -2.84 -10.41
C SER A 20 10.16 -1.71 -10.23
N HIS A 21 9.84 -0.69 -9.42
CA HIS A 21 10.78 0.39 -9.11
C HIS A 21 12.02 -0.12 -8.38
N LEU A 22 11.87 -1.05 -7.45
CA LEU A 22 12.97 -1.66 -6.70
C LEU A 22 13.86 -2.56 -7.58
N THR A 23 13.40 -3.02 -8.74
CA THR A 23 14.29 -3.68 -9.72
C THR A 23 15.21 -2.71 -10.46
N ARG A 24 14.88 -1.41 -10.47
CA ARG A 24 15.61 -0.36 -11.21
C ARG A 24 16.63 0.38 -10.36
N GLY A 25 16.53 0.26 -9.03
CA GLY A 25 17.44 0.88 -8.08
C GLY A 25 16.99 0.64 -6.64
N THR A 26 17.74 1.16 -5.68
CA THR A 26 17.45 0.98 -4.25
C THR A 26 16.73 2.20 -3.67
N LEU A 27 16.16 2.06 -2.48
CA LEU A 27 15.57 3.19 -1.74
C LEU A 27 16.59 4.26 -1.30
N ALA A 28 17.90 4.06 -1.52
CA ALA A 28 18.90 5.10 -1.36
C ALA A 28 18.97 6.06 -2.57
N ASP A 29 18.41 5.67 -3.72
CA ASP A 29 18.21 6.56 -4.86
C ASP A 29 16.95 7.40 -4.62
N GLY A 30 17.09 8.73 -4.62
CA GLY A 30 15.98 9.65 -4.36
C GLY A 30 14.82 9.51 -5.35
N LEU A 31 15.09 9.19 -6.62
CA LEU A 31 14.02 8.99 -7.61
C LEU A 31 13.23 7.70 -7.35
N VAL A 32 13.93 6.62 -6.96
CA VAL A 32 13.27 5.36 -6.60
C VAL A 32 12.49 5.52 -5.30
N PHE A 33 13.08 6.17 -4.31
CA PHE A 33 12.43 6.49 -3.04
C PHE A 33 11.14 7.29 -3.24
N ASP A 34 11.20 8.39 -4.00
CA ASP A 34 10.03 9.22 -4.27
C ASP A 34 8.94 8.44 -5.02
N ALA A 35 9.32 7.63 -6.03
CA ALA A 35 8.38 6.80 -6.76
C ALA A 35 7.66 5.79 -5.85
N VAL A 36 8.41 5.10 -4.98
CA VAL A 36 7.86 4.14 -4.01
C VAL A 36 6.93 4.85 -3.02
N ARG A 37 7.34 6.01 -2.47
CA ARG A 37 6.53 6.79 -1.53
C ARG A 37 5.20 7.23 -2.14
N VAL A 38 5.19 7.61 -3.42
CA VAL A 38 3.94 7.94 -4.13
C VAL A 38 3.05 6.71 -4.26
N ARG A 39 3.60 5.55 -4.63
CA ARG A 39 2.80 4.31 -4.74
C ARG A 39 2.21 3.88 -3.39
N LEU A 40 2.97 3.98 -2.30
CA LEU A 40 2.48 3.72 -0.94
C LEU A 40 1.33 4.69 -0.55
N SER A 41 1.44 5.96 -0.96
CA SER A 41 0.37 6.94 -0.72
C SER A 41 -0.91 6.61 -1.50
N GLU A 42 -0.79 6.12 -2.73
CA GLU A 42 -1.93 5.67 -3.53
C GLU A 42 -2.60 4.42 -2.95
N ILE A 43 -1.81 3.48 -2.41
CA ILE A 43 -2.34 2.31 -1.68
C ILE A 43 -3.24 2.79 -0.52
N GLY A 44 -2.76 3.75 0.28
CA GLY A 44 -3.54 4.29 1.39
C GLY A 44 -4.84 4.96 0.94
N GLU A 45 -4.79 5.75 -0.14
CA GLU A 45 -6.00 6.40 -0.69
C GLU A 45 -7.00 5.36 -1.21
N ALA A 46 -6.54 4.32 -1.92
CA ALA A 46 -7.42 3.26 -2.40
C ALA A 46 -8.09 2.51 -1.25
N VAL A 47 -7.32 2.13 -0.21
CA VAL A 47 -7.84 1.43 0.97
C VAL A 47 -8.88 2.25 1.73
N LYS A 48 -8.70 3.57 1.81
CA LYS A 48 -9.62 4.47 2.51
C LYS A 48 -11.05 4.45 1.94
N ASP A 49 -11.18 4.20 0.64
CA ASP A 49 -12.46 4.21 -0.06
C ASP A 49 -13.13 2.81 -0.14
N ILE A 50 -12.48 1.75 0.35
CA ILE A 50 -13.03 0.38 0.37
C ILE A 50 -14.06 0.24 1.50
N ASP A 51 -15.15 -0.47 1.24
CA ASP A 51 -16.16 -0.78 2.26
C ASP A 51 -15.53 -1.45 3.50
N PRO A 52 -15.69 -0.87 4.70
CA PRO A 52 -15.14 -1.44 5.94
C PRO A 52 -15.63 -2.87 6.25
N THR A 53 -16.82 -3.24 5.79
CA THR A 53 -17.36 -4.59 5.96
C THR A 53 -16.61 -5.63 5.13
N LEU A 54 -16.08 -5.22 3.96
CA LEU A 54 -15.20 -6.08 3.16
C LEU A 54 -13.85 -6.24 3.85
N LEU A 55 -13.25 -5.14 4.30
CA LEU A 55 -11.96 -5.14 5.01
C LEU A 55 -12.00 -5.95 6.31
N ALA A 56 -13.16 -5.99 7.00
CA ALA A 56 -13.35 -6.76 8.22
C ALA A 56 -13.16 -8.29 8.05
N ASN A 57 -13.15 -8.80 6.81
CA ASN A 57 -12.83 -10.21 6.52
C ASN A 57 -11.33 -10.54 6.66
N GLU A 58 -10.47 -9.53 6.78
CA GLU A 58 -9.02 -9.66 6.97
C GLU A 58 -8.60 -8.82 8.20
N PRO A 59 -8.97 -9.23 9.41
CA PRO A 59 -8.82 -8.42 10.63
C PRO A 59 -7.37 -8.26 11.11
N ASP A 60 -6.46 -9.09 10.61
CA ASP A 60 -5.04 -9.03 10.97
C ASP A 60 -4.30 -7.86 10.30
N ILE A 61 -4.91 -7.23 9.28
CA ILE A 61 -4.35 -6.06 8.62
C ILE A 61 -4.83 -4.79 9.34
N PRO A 62 -3.92 -3.88 9.73
CA PRO A 62 -4.28 -2.61 10.37
C PRO A 62 -4.81 -1.60 9.34
N TRP A 63 -6.00 -1.83 8.80
CA TRP A 63 -6.58 -1.04 7.70
C TRP A 63 -6.63 0.47 7.94
N ILE A 64 -6.84 0.90 9.19
CA ILE A 64 -6.86 2.32 9.56
C ILE A 64 -5.48 2.95 9.34
N ASP A 65 -4.40 2.24 9.67
CA ASP A 65 -3.04 2.75 9.51
C ASP A 65 -2.63 2.74 8.03
N VAL A 66 -3.06 1.71 7.28
CA VAL A 66 -2.88 1.67 5.82
C VAL A 66 -3.59 2.86 5.15
N ALA A 67 -4.85 3.14 5.51
CA ALA A 67 -5.59 4.29 4.97
C ALA A 67 -4.95 5.65 5.30
N ARG A 68 -4.19 5.72 6.40
CA ARG A 68 -3.48 6.93 6.84
C ARG A 68 -2.06 7.02 6.30
N MET A 69 -1.60 6.05 5.51
CA MET A 69 -0.22 5.96 5.02
C MET A 69 0.24 7.23 4.29
N ARG A 70 -0.63 7.84 3.48
CA ARG A 70 -0.34 9.14 2.84
C ARG A 70 -0.02 10.22 3.86
N ASP A 71 -0.80 10.32 4.93
CA ASP A 71 -0.66 11.38 5.93
C ASP A 71 0.61 11.19 6.76
N HIS A 72 1.03 9.94 6.99
CA HIS A 72 2.30 9.59 7.60
C HIS A 72 3.50 9.90 6.70
N LEU A 73 3.40 9.58 5.41
CA LEU A 73 4.48 9.78 4.44
C LEU A 73 4.59 11.24 3.97
N ALA A 74 3.54 12.04 4.03
CA ALA A 74 3.53 13.44 3.59
C ALA A 74 4.30 14.39 4.53
N HIS A 75 4.50 14.02 5.80
CA HIS A 75 4.83 14.98 6.86
C HIS A 75 6.28 15.01 7.34
N ARG A 76 7.23 14.32 6.71
CA ARG A 76 8.62 14.30 7.20
C ARG A 76 9.59 14.12 6.01
N TYR A 77 10.76 14.78 6.12
CA TYR A 77 11.84 14.83 5.12
C TYR A 77 13.21 14.59 5.80
N PHE A 78 13.28 13.65 6.75
CA PHE A 78 14.51 13.30 7.48
C PHE A 78 14.78 11.78 7.44
N ASP A 79 15.96 11.33 7.87
CA ASP A 79 16.41 9.92 7.85
C ASP A 79 15.38 8.91 8.39
N THR A 80 14.55 9.33 9.35
CA THR A 80 13.44 8.55 9.90
C THR A 80 12.46 8.07 8.81
N ASP A 81 12.27 8.81 7.72
CA ASP A 81 11.31 8.48 6.67
C ASP A 81 11.81 7.41 5.73
N HIS A 82 13.12 7.39 5.44
CA HIS A 82 13.73 6.29 4.71
C HIS A 82 13.60 4.97 5.45
N ALA A 83 13.80 4.98 6.77
CA ALA A 83 13.63 3.79 7.60
C ALA A 83 12.16 3.32 7.60
N ILE A 84 11.19 4.24 7.72
CA ILE A 84 9.77 3.91 7.69
C ILE A 84 9.37 3.33 6.33
N VAL A 85 9.71 3.99 5.22
CA VAL A 85 9.39 3.48 3.88
C VAL A 85 10.02 2.12 3.64
N SER A 86 11.28 1.94 4.03
CA SER A 86 11.96 0.65 3.88
C SER A 86 11.27 -0.44 4.70
N ALA A 87 10.91 -0.16 5.95
CA ALA A 87 10.20 -1.10 6.81
C ALA A 87 8.80 -1.43 6.27
N THR A 88 8.06 -0.44 5.77
CA THR A 88 6.74 -0.67 5.17
C THR A 88 6.83 -1.53 3.93
N VAL A 89 7.82 -1.30 3.06
CA VAL A 89 8.03 -2.14 1.87
C VAL A 89 8.43 -3.57 2.26
N GLU A 90 9.30 -3.74 3.26
CA GLU A 90 9.84 -5.05 3.63
C GLU A 90 8.86 -5.89 4.46
N TYR A 91 8.17 -5.28 5.42
CA TYR A 91 7.40 -6.01 6.44
C TYR A 91 5.89 -5.85 6.29
N ASP A 92 5.39 -4.68 5.88
CA ASP A 92 3.95 -4.39 5.88
C ASP A 92 3.28 -4.65 4.53
N LEU A 93 4.00 -4.39 3.42
CA LEU A 93 3.48 -4.52 2.07
C LEU A 93 3.18 -5.98 1.68
N PRO A 94 4.05 -6.98 1.96
CA PRO A 94 3.77 -8.37 1.62
C PRO A 94 2.47 -8.94 2.25
N PRO A 95 2.22 -8.81 3.57
CA PRO A 95 0.97 -9.30 4.16
C PRO A 95 -0.25 -8.54 3.64
N LEU A 96 -0.13 -7.24 3.36
CA LEU A 96 -1.20 -6.45 2.74
C LEU A 96 -1.58 -7.00 1.36
N ILE A 97 -0.60 -7.26 0.48
CA ILE A 97 -0.84 -7.86 -0.85
C ILE A 97 -1.60 -9.19 -0.71
N ALA A 98 -1.14 -10.05 0.20
CA ALA A 98 -1.75 -11.36 0.41
C ALA A 98 -3.22 -11.27 0.87
N ALA A 99 -3.53 -10.33 1.78
CA ALA A 99 -4.90 -10.08 2.24
C ALA A 99 -5.79 -9.55 1.11
N VAL A 100 -5.32 -8.57 0.35
CA VAL A 100 -6.06 -8.01 -0.79
C VAL A 100 -6.36 -9.07 -1.85
N GLN A 101 -5.43 -9.98 -2.12
CA GLN A 101 -5.67 -11.12 -3.01
C GLN A 101 -6.79 -12.04 -2.50
N ARG A 102 -6.82 -12.36 -1.20
CA ARG A 102 -7.89 -13.18 -0.59
C ARG A 102 -9.25 -12.49 -0.62
N LEU A 103 -9.32 -11.18 -0.37
CA LEU A 103 -10.55 -10.39 -0.47
C LEU A 103 -11.11 -10.45 -1.90
N LYS A 104 -10.25 -10.35 -2.92
CA LYS A 104 -10.68 -10.47 -4.32
C LYS A 104 -11.22 -11.86 -4.67
N THR A 105 -10.61 -12.93 -4.18
CA THR A 105 -11.10 -14.29 -4.44
C THR A 105 -12.41 -14.57 -3.71
N SER A 106 -12.62 -13.99 -2.53
CA SER A 106 -13.83 -14.20 -1.72
C SER A 106 -15.06 -13.46 -2.28
N GLY A 107 -14.86 -12.35 -3.00
CA GLY A 107 -15.94 -11.58 -3.65
C GLY A 107 -16.35 -12.06 -5.05
N GLN A 108 -15.76 -13.15 -5.57
CA GLN A 108 -16.07 -13.73 -6.89
C GLN A 108 -17.01 -14.94 -6.82
N ASN A 109 -17.51 -15.31 -5.64
CA ASN A 109 -18.47 -16.41 -5.43
C ASN A 109 -19.88 -15.91 -5.11
#